data_AF-A0A1M3DZ37-F1
#
_entry.id   AF-A0A1M3DZ37-F1
#
_cell.length_a   1.000
_cell.length_b   1.000
_cell.length_c   1.000
_cell.angle_alpha   90.00
_cell.angle_beta   90.00
_cell.angle_gamma   90.00
#
_symmetry.space_group_name_H-M   'P 1'
#
loop_
_entity.id
_entity.type
_entity.pdbx_description
1 polymer ?
#
loop_
_entity_poly.entity_id
_entity_poly.type
_entity_poly.pdbx_seq_one_letter_code
_entity_poly.pdbx_strand_id
1 'polypeptide(L)'
;MDQQIQKLKILVNKHLHQTKEEIHKQWGESLKDSDNEIWFFRKYRGFIFWDEIAFIFEEDEVVDISISQYILGFEYKTIFYYENATPEYKIMKNY
;
A
#
# COMPACT_ATOMS: atom_id res chain seq x y z
N MET A 1 13.14 -10.38 -10.02
CA MET A 1 11.98 -10.07 -9.15
C MET A 1 11.47 -8.70 -9.54
N ASP A 2 10.15 -8.54 -9.75
CA ASP A 2 9.55 -7.25 -10.15
C ASP A 2 9.91 -6.17 -9.10
N GLN A 3 10.33 -4.98 -9.55
CA GLN A 3 10.75 -3.88 -8.66
C GLN A 3 9.63 -3.47 -7.69
N GLN A 4 8.37 -3.62 -8.07
CA GLN A 4 7.24 -3.29 -7.23
C GLN A 4 6.96 -4.38 -6.20
N ILE A 5 7.20 -5.65 -6.54
CA ILE A 5 7.20 -6.75 -5.57
C ILE A 5 8.28 -6.52 -4.51
N GLN A 6 9.47 -6.07 -4.92
CA GLN A 6 10.53 -5.68 -3.97
C GLN A 6 10.11 -4.51 -3.09
N LYS A 7 9.48 -3.48 -3.66
CA LYS A 7 8.98 -2.32 -2.92
C LYS A 7 7.92 -2.72 -1.89
N LEU A 8 6.94 -3.53 -2.31
CA LEU A 8 5.91 -4.03 -1.41
C LEU A 8 6.50 -4.90 -0.31
N LYS A 9 7.43 -5.80 -0.63
CA LYS A 9 8.15 -6.61 0.37
C LYS A 9 8.87 -5.75 1.41
N ILE A 10 9.50 -4.65 1.00
CA ILE A 10 10.15 -3.71 1.94
C ILE A 10 9.12 -3.04 2.85
N LEU A 11 7.96 -2.65 2.31
CA LEU A 11 6.89 -2.05 3.11
C LEU A 11 6.31 -3.06 4.11
N VAL A 12 5.97 -4.27 3.66
CA VAL A 12 5.48 -5.37 4.51
C VAL A 12 6.47 -5.65 5.63
N ASN A 13 7.74 -5.90 5.30
CA ASN A 13 8.75 -6.20 6.33
C ASN A 13 8.97 -5.06 7.34
N LYS A 14 8.64 -3.82 6.97
CA LYS A 14 8.88 -2.65 7.81
C LYS A 14 7.65 -2.25 8.64
N HIS A 15 6.45 -2.47 8.10
CA HIS A 15 5.22 -1.86 8.60
C HIS A 15 4.14 -2.85 8.99
N LEU A 16 4.29 -4.14 8.68
CA LEU A 16 3.35 -5.16 9.18
C LEU A 16 3.36 -5.17 10.71
N HIS A 17 2.18 -5.33 11.32
CA HIS A 17 1.91 -5.27 12.76
C HIS A 17 2.23 -3.94 13.45
N GLN A 18 2.52 -2.88 12.68
CA GLN A 18 2.61 -1.54 13.28
C GLN A 18 1.24 -1.01 13.62
N THR A 19 1.15 -0.22 14.70
CA THR A 19 -0.12 0.39 15.08
C THR A 19 -0.45 1.59 14.19
N LYS A 20 -1.72 2.03 14.19
CA LYS A 20 -2.11 3.28 13.52
C LYS A 20 -1.29 4.48 13.98
N GLU A 21 -0.96 4.56 15.27
CA GLU A 21 -0.13 5.64 15.81
C GLU A 21 1.29 5.61 15.22
N GLU A 22 1.89 4.42 15.11
CA GLU A 22 3.22 4.26 14.50
C GLU A 22 3.23 4.60 13.01
N ILE A 23 2.17 4.22 12.29
CA ILE A 23 1.99 4.60 10.88
C ILE A 23 1.82 6.11 10.75
N HIS A 24 0.95 6.73 11.56
CA HIS A 24 0.73 8.17 11.56
C HIS A 24 2.03 8.94 11.84
N LYS A 25 2.80 8.50 12.83
CA LYS A 25 4.10 9.12 13.17
C LYS A 25 5.12 9.05 12.02
N GLN A 26 5.10 7.98 11.22
CA GLN A 26 6.04 7.78 10.13
C GLN A 26 5.60 8.40 8.80
N TRP A 27 4.30 8.41 8.53
CA TRP A 27 3.73 8.78 7.23
C TRP A 27 2.94 10.10 7.26
N GLY A 28 2.61 10.59 8.46
CA GLY A 28 1.76 11.76 8.66
C GLY A 28 0.28 11.45 8.46
N GLU A 29 -0.47 12.49 8.08
CA GLU A 29 -1.89 12.38 7.78
C GLU A 29 -2.15 11.54 6.54
N SER A 30 -3.13 10.63 6.64
CA SER A 30 -3.60 9.85 5.51
C SER A 30 -4.46 10.69 4.56
N LEU A 31 -4.72 10.18 3.35
CA LEU A 31 -5.57 10.85 2.37
C LEU A 31 -7.02 10.91 2.87
N LYS A 32 -7.80 11.87 2.34
CA LYS A 32 -9.20 12.11 2.73
C LYS A 32 -10.14 10.92 2.51
N ASP A 33 -9.79 10.04 1.58
CA ASP A 33 -10.58 8.84 1.24
C ASP A 33 -10.29 7.67 2.19
N SER A 34 -9.43 7.88 3.20
CA SER A 34 -9.12 6.89 4.24
C SER A 34 -10.26 6.77 5.25
N ASP A 35 -10.40 5.58 5.83
CA ASP A 35 -11.37 5.29 6.88
C ASP A 35 -10.70 4.66 8.12
N ASN A 36 -11.49 4.02 9.00
CA ASN A 36 -10.96 3.38 10.21
C ASN A 36 -10.23 2.06 9.93
N GLU A 37 -10.41 1.45 8.77
CA GLU A 37 -9.87 0.13 8.42
C GLU A 37 -8.77 0.25 7.36
N ILE A 38 -8.75 1.32 6.56
CA ILE A 38 -7.82 1.48 5.45
C ILE A 38 -7.33 2.92 5.36
N TRP A 39 -6.01 3.10 5.41
CA TRP A 39 -5.37 4.40 5.18
C TRP A 39 -4.59 4.43 3.87
N PHE A 40 -4.85 5.47 3.07
CA PHE A 40 -4.18 5.69 1.80
C PHE A 40 -3.12 6.77 1.90
N PHE A 41 -1.97 6.53 1.26
CA PHE A 41 -0.88 7.48 1.15
C PHE A 41 -0.40 7.58 -0.29
N ARG A 42 -0.16 8.80 -0.79
CA ARG A 42 0.34 9.03 -2.15
C ARG A 42 1.82 9.36 -2.18
N LYS A 43 2.53 8.68 -3.09
CA LYS A 43 3.92 8.99 -3.42
C LYS A 43 4.04 9.27 -4.92
N TYR A 44 4.22 10.55 -5.24
CA TYR A 44 4.43 11.00 -6.62
C TYR A 44 5.78 10.53 -7.17
N ARG A 45 5.78 10.06 -8.42
CA ARG A 45 6.96 9.71 -9.22
C ARG A 45 6.98 10.61 -10.47
N GLY A 46 7.26 11.90 -10.27
CA GLY A 46 7.14 12.91 -11.32
C GLY A 46 5.74 13.52 -11.40
N PHE A 47 5.39 14.13 -12.54
CA PHE A 47 4.17 14.95 -12.67
C PHE A 47 2.88 14.14 -12.87
N ILE A 48 2.94 13.00 -13.56
CA ILE A 48 1.73 12.25 -13.98
C ILE A 48 1.65 10.83 -13.45
N PHE A 49 2.69 10.37 -12.74
CA PHE A 49 2.76 9.03 -12.16
C PHE A 49 2.76 9.15 -10.64
N TRP A 50 1.98 8.31 -9.97
CA TRP A 50 2.08 8.14 -8.52
C TRP A 50 1.80 6.70 -8.13
N ASP A 51 2.36 6.32 -6.99
CA ASP A 51 1.91 5.13 -6.29
C ASP A 51 1.01 5.57 -5.14
N GLU A 52 -0.08 4.86 -4.95
CA GLU A 52 -0.91 4.89 -3.77
C GLU A 52 -0.59 3.65 -2.94
N ILE A 53 -0.33 3.85 -1.65
CA ILE A 53 -0.02 2.80 -0.70
C ILE A 53 -1.20 2.74 0.26
N ALA A 54 -1.83 1.59 0.36
CA ALA A 54 -2.89 1.36 1.33
C ALA A 54 -2.37 0.51 2.47
N PHE A 55 -2.54 0.97 3.71
CA PHE A 55 -2.37 0.18 4.92
C PHE A 55 -3.74 -0.25 5.40
N ILE A 56 -3.94 -1.55 5.54
CA ILE A 56 -5.18 -2.16 6.01
C ILE A 56 -4.96 -2.56 7.47
N PHE A 57 -5.91 -2.19 8.32
CA PHE A 57 -5.84 -2.35 9.76
C PHE A 57 -6.93 -3.28 10.27
N GLU A 58 -6.56 -4.13 11.22
CA GLU A 58 -7.48 -4.90 12.06
C GLU A 58 -7.04 -4.71 13.51
N GLU A 59 -7.98 -4.42 14.42
CA GLU A 59 -7.67 -4.17 15.84
C GLU A 59 -6.56 -3.13 16.11
N ASP A 60 -6.47 -2.11 15.25
CA ASP A 60 -5.47 -1.02 15.29
C ASP A 60 -4.06 -1.36 14.78
N GLU A 61 -3.84 -2.58 14.29
CA GLU A 61 -2.58 -3.04 13.73
C GLU A 61 -2.65 -3.24 12.21
N VAL A 62 -1.55 -2.98 11.50
CA VAL A 62 -1.45 -3.25 10.06
C VAL A 62 -1.44 -4.76 9.83
N VAL A 63 -2.47 -5.27 9.15
CA VAL A 63 -2.59 -6.67 8.74
C VAL A 63 -2.26 -6.88 7.26
N ASP A 64 -2.41 -5.85 6.43
CA ASP A 64 -2.09 -5.95 5.01
C ASP A 64 -1.66 -4.60 4.42
N ILE A 65 -0.88 -4.65 3.35
CA ILE A 65 -0.37 -3.50 2.63
C ILE A 65 -0.52 -3.76 1.13
N SER A 66 -1.05 -2.78 0.40
CA SER A 66 -1.11 -2.83 -1.05
C SER A 66 -0.47 -1.60 -1.70
N ILE A 67 -0.06 -1.76 -2.96
CA ILE A 67 0.43 -0.67 -3.81
C ILE A 67 -0.38 -0.64 -5.09
N SER A 68 -1.07 0.47 -5.33
CA SER A 68 -1.73 0.78 -6.59
C SER A 68 -0.92 1.82 -7.36
N GLN A 69 -0.72 1.61 -8.65
CA GLN A 69 0.03 2.52 -9.52
C GLN A 69 -0.91 3.23 -10.47
N TYR A 70 -0.77 4.55 -10.53
CA TYR A 70 -1.58 5.40 -11.38
C TYR A 70 -0.74 6.12 -12.41
N ILE A 71 -1.30 6.26 -13.61
CA ILE A 71 -0.75 7.03 -14.72
C ILE A 71 -1.86 7.93 -15.24
N LEU A 72 -1.65 9.25 -15.26
CA LEU A 72 -2.65 10.23 -15.75
C LEU A 72 -4.03 10.12 -15.07
N GLY A 73 -4.11 9.65 -13.82
CA GLY A 73 -5.38 9.45 -13.12
C GLY A 73 -6.01 8.07 -13.26
N PHE A 74 -5.45 7.20 -14.10
CA PHE A 74 -5.95 5.84 -14.28
C PHE A 74 -5.10 4.84 -13.51
N GLU A 75 -5.77 3.99 -12.73
CA GLU A 75 -5.14 2.86 -12.05
C GLU A 75 -4.72 1.83 -13.10
N TYR A 76 -3.41 1.61 -13.24
CA TYR A 76 -2.87 0.71 -14.26
C TYR A 76 -2.44 -0.64 -13.67
N LYS A 77 -1.99 -0.68 -12.40
CA LYS A 77 -1.46 -1.89 -11.77
C LYS A 77 -1.65 -1.84 -10.27
N THR A 78 -2.17 -2.92 -9.71
CA THR A 78 -2.28 -3.08 -8.27
C THR A 78 -1.65 -4.38 -7.82
N ILE A 79 -0.91 -4.30 -6.71
CA ILE A 79 -0.14 -5.40 -6.14
C ILE A 79 -0.55 -5.55 -4.68
N PHE A 80 -1.01 -6.75 -4.36
CA PHE A 80 -1.40 -7.15 -3.01
C PHE A 80 -0.40 -8.15 -2.45
N TYR A 81 -0.19 -8.09 -1.14
CA TYR A 81 0.46 -9.13 -0.38
C TYR A 81 -0.63 -9.92 0.34
N TYR A 82 -0.53 -11.25 0.41
CA TYR A 82 -1.45 -12.06 1.19
C TYR A 82 -0.62 -12.89 2.16
N GLU A 83 -0.82 -12.70 3.46
CA GLU A 83 -0.14 -13.48 4.50
C GLU A 83 -0.78 -14.87 4.71
N ASN A 84 -2.10 -14.97 4.53
CA ASN A 84 -2.90 -16.17 4.84
C ASN A 84 -2.83 -17.32 3.82
N ALA A 85 -2.07 -17.15 2.74
CA ALA A 85 -1.67 -18.22 1.85
C ALA A 85 -0.22 -17.93 1.46
N THR A 86 0.65 -18.96 1.47
CA THR A 86 2.04 -18.95 0.99
C THR A 86 2.40 -17.66 0.24
N PRO A 87 3.32 -16.79 0.71
CA PRO A 87 3.40 -15.40 0.27
C PRO A 87 3.41 -15.25 -1.25
N GLU A 88 2.25 -14.95 -1.80
CA GLU A 88 1.96 -14.95 -3.23
C GLU A 88 1.60 -13.52 -3.64
N TYR A 89 2.50 -12.89 -4.38
CA TYR A 89 2.28 -11.56 -4.94
C TYR A 89 1.35 -11.67 -6.14
N LYS A 90 0.15 -11.09 -6.04
CA LYS A 90 -0.80 -11.04 -7.16
C LYS A 90 -0.73 -9.67 -7.83
N ILE A 91 -0.43 -9.66 -9.12
CA ILE A 91 -0.49 -8.45 -9.96
C ILE A 91 -1.83 -8.44 -10.67
N MET A 92 -2.66 -7.43 -10.40
CA MET A 92 -3.86 -7.16 -11.18
C MET A 92 -3.60 -5.96 -12.09
N LYS A 93 -3.86 -6.13 -13.39
CA LYS A 93 -3.79 -5.05 -14.38
C LYS A 93 -5.21 -4.61 -14.67
N ASN A 94 -5.47 -3.31 -14.54
CA ASN A 94 -6.72 -2.70 -14.94
C ASN A 94 -6.48 -1.99 -16.27
N TYR A 95 -7.32 -2.27 -17.27
CA TYR A 95 -7.23 -1.74 -18.65
C TYR A 95 -8.16 -0.54 -18.84
#